data_AF-A0AAW0K461-F1
#
_entry.id   AF-A0AAW0K461-F1
#
_cell.length_a   1.000
_cell.length_b   1.000
_cell.length_c   1.000
_cell.angle_alpha   90.00
_cell.angle_beta   90.00
_cell.angle_gamma   90.00
#
_symmetry.space_group_name_H-M   'P 1'
#
loop_
_entity.id
_entity.type
_entity.pdbx_description
1 polymer ?
#
loop_
_entity_poly.entity_id
_entity_poly.type
_entity_poly.pdbx_seq_one_letter_code
_entity_poly.pdbx_strand_id
1 'polypeptide(L)'
;MSSQVIREATPKKDHPEHGVLFLVRELLNVIQDYTWEDNSDDKIRIYTSVLHLLSAMSQDTYLYHIDKVDSNDSLYGGDSKFLAENSKLCEAVMAQILEHLKTLAKDEALKRQSLLGLSFFNSILAHGDLRNNKLNQLSVNLWHLAQRHGCADTRTMVKTLDYIKRRSKQPDMSHLTELALRLPLQTRT
;
A
#
# COMPACT_ATOMS: atom_id res chain seq x y z
N MET A 1 1.25 -36.88 -8.66
CA MET A 1 2.14 -35.75 -8.31
C MET A 1 1.34 -34.49 -7.98
N SER A 2 0.30 -34.57 -7.13
CA SER A 2 -0.62 -33.42 -6.94
C SER A 2 -1.24 -33.31 -5.55
N SER A 3 -0.55 -33.74 -4.48
CA SER A 3 -1.13 -33.63 -3.13
C SER A 3 -0.14 -33.27 -2.01
N GLN A 4 1.11 -32.92 -2.33
CA GLN A 4 2.11 -32.60 -1.31
C GLN A 4 2.44 -31.11 -1.20
N VAL A 5 2.07 -30.28 -2.18
CA VAL A 5 2.44 -28.84 -2.20
C VAL A 5 1.50 -27.96 -1.37
N ILE A 6 0.29 -28.44 -1.02
CA ILE A 6 -0.73 -27.60 -0.35
C ILE A 6 -0.64 -27.69 1.19
N ARG A 7 0.18 -28.60 1.75
CA ARG A 7 0.26 -28.80 3.21
C ARG A 7 1.30 -27.95 3.94
N GLU A 8 2.14 -27.18 3.24
CA GLU A 8 3.20 -26.36 3.85
C GLU A 8 2.89 -24.86 3.91
N ALA A 9 1.68 -24.44 3.51
CA ALA A 9 1.20 -23.07 3.69
C ALA A 9 0.63 -22.81 5.10
N THR A 10 1.06 -23.56 6.12
CA THR A 10 0.96 -23.05 7.50
C THR A 10 1.84 -21.81 7.57
N PRO A 11 1.34 -20.65 8.02
CA PRO A 11 2.15 -19.46 8.16
C PRO A 11 3.30 -19.81 9.09
N LYS A 12 4.49 -20.04 8.51
CA LYS A 12 5.70 -20.32 9.25
C LYS A 12 5.88 -19.08 10.12
N LYS A 13 5.70 -19.22 11.44
CA LYS A 13 6.12 -18.22 12.42
C LYS A 13 7.52 -17.78 11.98
N ASP A 14 7.74 -16.47 11.88
CA ASP A 14 9.08 -15.93 11.64
C ASP A 14 10.05 -16.72 12.54
N HIS A 15 11.06 -17.34 11.92
CA HIS A 15 11.93 -18.25 12.65
C HIS A 15 12.60 -17.44 13.77
N PRO A 16 12.54 -17.84 15.06
CA PRO A 16 13.05 -17.00 16.15
C PRO A 16 14.55 -16.65 16.03
N GLU A 17 15.29 -17.38 15.18
CA GLU A 17 16.71 -17.15 14.87
C GLU A 17 16.95 -16.18 13.70
N HIS A 18 15.96 -15.96 12.83
CA HIS A 18 16.05 -15.04 11.69
C HIS A 18 15.15 -13.84 12.01
N GLY A 19 15.74 -12.69 12.33
CA GLY A 19 15.02 -11.52 12.85
C GLY A 19 13.73 -11.16 12.09
N VAL A 20 12.83 -10.42 12.76
CA VAL A 20 11.48 -10.11 12.28
C VAL A 20 11.41 -9.68 10.81
N LEU A 21 10.33 -10.06 10.11
CA LEU A 21 10.08 -9.75 8.70
C LEU A 21 11.08 -10.40 7.73
N PHE A 22 11.83 -11.42 8.14
CA PHE A 22 12.83 -12.10 7.31
C PHE A 22 12.25 -12.53 5.95
N LEU A 23 11.10 -13.20 5.94
CA LEU A 23 10.48 -13.68 4.71
C LEU A 23 10.09 -12.55 3.76
N VAL A 24 9.65 -11.41 4.30
CA VAL A 24 9.30 -10.23 3.48
C VAL A 24 10.56 -9.62 2.88
N ARG A 25 11.67 -9.60 3.62
CA ARG A 25 12.97 -9.11 3.10
C ARG A 25 13.49 -10.00 1.99
N GLU A 26 13.46 -11.32 2.17
CA GLU A 26 13.88 -12.26 1.14
C GLU A 26 13.02 -12.13 -0.12
N LEU A 27 11.71 -11.98 0.03
CA LEU A 27 10.81 -11.70 -1.09
C LEU A 27 11.21 -10.41 -1.82
N LEU A 28 11.48 -9.32 -1.08
CA LEU A 28 11.89 -8.05 -1.68
C LEU A 28 13.23 -8.16 -2.40
N ASN A 29 14.19 -8.92 -1.87
CA ASN A 29 15.47 -9.19 -2.52
C ASN A 29 15.27 -9.92 -3.85
N VAL A 30 14.46 -11.00 -3.85
CA VAL A 30 14.13 -11.75 -5.07
C VAL A 30 13.44 -10.87 -6.12
N ILE A 31 12.50 -10.01 -5.71
CA ILE A 31 11.83 -9.07 -6.62
C ILE A 31 12.82 -8.06 -7.21
N GLN A 32 13.80 -7.63 -6.42
CA GLN A 32 14.81 -6.67 -6.87
C GLN A 32 15.76 -7.27 -7.91
N ASP A 33 16.19 -8.52 -7.70
CA ASP A 33 17.14 -9.22 -8.58
C ASP A 33 16.46 -9.83 -9.83
N TYR A 34 15.14 -9.95 -9.83
CA TYR A 34 14.39 -10.43 -10.98
C TYR A 34 14.50 -9.46 -12.18
N THR A 35 14.68 -10.02 -13.38
CA THR A 35 14.69 -9.24 -14.63
C THR A 35 13.25 -9.02 -15.10
N TRP A 36 12.76 -7.79 -14.94
CA TRP A 36 11.41 -7.38 -15.35
C TRP A 36 11.38 -6.95 -16.81
N GLU A 37 10.22 -7.11 -17.45
CA GLU A 37 9.98 -6.54 -18.78
C GLU A 37 9.86 -5.01 -18.70
N ASP A 38 10.57 -4.28 -19.58
CA ASP A 38 10.68 -2.82 -19.54
C ASP A 38 9.32 -2.08 -19.60
N ASN A 39 8.32 -2.69 -20.24
CA ASN A 39 7.00 -2.09 -20.40
C ASN A 39 5.94 -2.65 -19.44
N SER A 40 6.32 -3.48 -18.47
CA SER A 40 5.41 -4.08 -17.49
C SER A 40 5.30 -3.24 -16.21
N ASP A 41 4.11 -3.28 -15.60
CA ASP A 41 3.84 -2.71 -14.28
C ASP A 41 3.83 -3.78 -13.18
N ASP A 42 4.19 -5.03 -13.49
CA ASP A 42 4.03 -6.16 -12.58
C ASP A 42 4.89 -6.06 -11.32
N LYS A 43 6.12 -5.55 -11.45
CA LYS A 43 6.98 -5.23 -10.29
C LYS A 43 6.25 -4.33 -9.29
N ILE A 44 5.58 -3.31 -9.80
CA ILE A 44 4.88 -2.30 -8.99
C ILE A 44 3.58 -2.85 -8.40
N ARG A 45 2.89 -3.73 -9.13
CA ARG A 45 1.73 -4.45 -8.59
C ARG A 45 2.13 -5.33 -7.41
N ILE A 46 3.25 -6.05 -7.51
CA ILE A 46 3.77 -6.85 -6.40
C ILE A 46 4.18 -5.96 -5.23
N TYR A 47 4.89 -4.86 -5.46
CA TYR A 47 5.19 -3.89 -4.40
C TYR A 47 3.94 -3.34 -3.72
N THR A 48 2.87 -3.08 -4.48
CA THR A 48 1.58 -2.66 -3.91
C THR A 48 0.99 -3.76 -3.02
N SER A 49 1.04 -5.03 -3.44
CA SER A 49 0.61 -6.17 -2.61
C SER A 49 1.47 -6.34 -1.35
N VAL A 50 2.78 -6.09 -1.44
CA VAL A 50 3.68 -6.10 -0.28
C VAL A 50 3.30 -4.99 0.70
N LEU A 51 2.91 -3.79 0.23
CA LEU A 51 2.40 -2.73 1.12
C LEU A 51 1.11 -3.15 1.84
N HIS A 52 0.20 -3.84 1.16
CA HIS A 52 -1.02 -4.35 1.80
C HIS A 52 -0.68 -5.38 2.88
N LEU A 53 0.30 -6.27 2.62
CA LEU A 53 0.79 -7.22 3.61
C LEU A 53 1.43 -6.52 4.81
N LEU A 54 2.36 -5.59 4.59
CA LEU A 54 3.03 -4.83 5.66
C LEU A 54 2.04 -4.00 6.50
N SER A 55 0.98 -3.47 5.87
CA SER A 55 -0.10 -2.80 6.59
C SER A 55 -0.88 -3.78 7.47
N ALA A 56 -1.28 -4.94 6.93
CA ALA A 56 -1.94 -5.97 7.72
C ALA A 56 -1.07 -6.44 8.90
N MET A 57 0.23 -6.59 8.69
CA MET A 57 1.17 -7.01 9.74
C MET A 57 1.33 -5.97 10.86
N SER A 58 1.09 -4.68 10.57
CA SER A 58 1.14 -3.59 11.56
C SER A 58 -0.14 -3.41 12.39
N GLN A 59 -1.19 -4.20 12.15
CA GLN A 59 -2.42 -4.11 12.94
C GLN A 59 -2.19 -4.62 14.37
N ASP A 60 -2.69 -3.87 15.36
CA ASP A 60 -2.58 -4.24 16.79
C ASP A 60 -3.32 -5.54 17.13
N THR A 61 -4.33 -5.90 16.33
CA THR A 61 -5.09 -7.14 16.49
C THR A 61 -5.47 -7.65 15.11
N TYR A 62 -5.13 -8.90 14.83
CA TYR A 62 -5.42 -9.52 13.54
C TYR A 62 -6.89 -9.96 13.47
N LEU A 63 -7.45 -10.02 12.26
CA LEU A 63 -8.84 -10.42 12.06
C LEU A 63 -9.10 -11.90 12.40
N TYR A 64 -8.05 -12.73 12.35
CA TYR A 64 -8.14 -14.17 12.53
C TYR A 64 -7.16 -14.66 13.57
N HIS A 65 -7.66 -15.47 14.50
CA HIS A 65 -6.90 -16.20 15.49
C HIS A 65 -7.25 -17.68 15.40
N ILE A 66 -6.22 -18.53 15.56
CA ILE A 66 -6.42 -19.97 15.66
C ILE A 66 -6.38 -20.33 17.14
N ASP A 67 -7.40 -21.04 17.62
CA ASP A 67 -7.46 -21.50 19.01
C ASP A 67 -6.17 -22.24 19.39
N LYS A 68 -5.55 -21.83 20.52
CA LYS A 68 -4.29 -22.36 21.07
C LYS A 68 -3.02 -22.11 20.25
N VAL A 69 -3.05 -21.18 19.29
CA VAL A 69 -1.85 -20.72 18.59
C VAL A 69 -1.65 -19.23 18.86
N ASP A 70 -0.55 -18.90 19.53
CA ASP A 70 -0.16 -17.49 19.69
C ASP A 70 0.03 -16.86 18.31
N SER A 71 -0.82 -15.89 18.02
CA SER A 71 -0.85 -15.17 16.76
C SER A 71 0.24 -14.09 16.76
N ASN A 72 0.68 -13.67 15.57
CA ASN A 72 1.82 -12.74 15.46
C ASN A 72 1.51 -11.36 16.07
N ASP A 73 0.25 -10.94 16.14
CA ASP A 73 -0.17 -9.77 16.91
C ASP A 73 0.00 -9.95 18.43
N SER A 74 -0.16 -11.16 18.96
CA SER A 74 0.12 -11.45 20.37
C SER A 74 1.62 -11.52 20.68
N LEU A 75 2.45 -11.81 19.67
CA LEU A 75 3.91 -11.94 19.79
C LEU A 75 4.66 -10.62 19.49
N TYR A 76 4.15 -9.82 18.55
CA TYR A 76 4.80 -8.62 18.03
C TYR A 76 3.89 -7.39 17.97
N GLY A 77 2.59 -7.53 18.23
CA GLY A 77 1.63 -6.43 18.18
C GLY A 77 2.05 -5.33 19.17
N GLY A 78 2.29 -4.13 18.63
CA GLY A 78 2.77 -3.00 19.41
C GLY A 78 4.26 -3.01 19.77
N ASP A 79 5.06 -4.02 19.37
CA ASP A 79 6.51 -3.97 19.58
C ASP A 79 7.13 -2.85 18.72
N SER A 80 7.72 -1.86 19.39
CA SER A 80 8.25 -0.66 18.72
C SER A 80 9.39 -0.95 17.75
N LYS A 81 10.18 -2.01 17.97
CA LYS A 81 11.26 -2.39 17.04
C LYS A 81 10.67 -3.05 15.79
N PHE A 82 9.69 -3.93 15.96
CA PHE A 82 8.95 -4.53 14.86
C PHE A 82 8.28 -3.46 14.00
N LEU A 83 7.51 -2.56 14.61
CA LEU A 83 6.81 -1.49 13.91
C LEU A 83 7.77 -0.53 13.20
N ALA A 84 8.94 -0.24 13.79
CA ALA A 84 9.97 0.56 13.15
C ALA A 84 10.55 -0.14 11.91
N GLU A 85 10.86 -1.44 11.99
CA GLU A 85 11.35 -2.21 10.84
C GLU A 85 10.28 -2.36 9.75
N ASN A 86 9.02 -2.59 10.11
CA ASN A 86 7.89 -2.62 9.18
C ASN A 86 7.74 -1.28 8.46
N SER A 87 7.81 -0.17 9.21
CA SER A 87 7.72 1.18 8.65
C SER A 87 8.86 1.48 7.68
N LYS A 88 10.08 1.05 7.98
CA LYS A 88 11.23 1.19 7.06
C LYS A 88 11.01 0.44 5.74
N LEU A 89 10.46 -0.78 5.81
CA LEU A 89 10.13 -1.54 4.60
C LEU A 89 9.01 -0.86 3.81
N CYS A 90 7.96 -0.35 4.46
CA CYS A 90 6.93 0.45 3.80
C CYS A 90 7.53 1.66 3.09
N GLU A 91 8.41 2.44 3.74
CA GLU A 91 9.08 3.59 3.14
C GLU A 91 9.91 3.20 1.91
N ALA A 92 10.70 2.12 2.01
CA ALA A 92 11.51 1.62 0.90
C ALA A 92 10.65 1.19 -0.30
N VAL A 93 9.58 0.43 -0.05
CA VAL A 93 8.66 -0.03 -1.10
C VAL A 93 7.90 1.13 -1.73
N MET A 94 7.42 2.09 -0.92
CA MET A 94 6.78 3.30 -1.44
C MET A 94 7.74 4.12 -2.31
N ALA A 95 9.02 4.22 -1.95
CA ALA A 95 10.02 4.91 -2.75
C ALA A 95 10.19 4.26 -4.14
N GLN A 96 10.17 2.92 -4.22
CA GLN A 96 10.22 2.20 -5.50
C GLN A 96 9.00 2.49 -6.38
N ILE A 97 7.79 2.51 -5.79
CA ILE A 97 6.56 2.85 -6.51
C ILE A 97 6.63 4.29 -7.04
N LEU A 98 7.09 5.24 -6.21
CA LEU A 98 7.23 6.63 -6.61
C LEU A 98 8.27 6.82 -7.71
N GLU A 99 9.39 6.09 -7.66
CA GLU A 99 10.40 6.17 -8.71
C GLU A 99 9.86 5.67 -10.05
N HIS A 100 9.12 4.56 -10.06
CA HIS A 100 8.44 4.09 -11.28
C HIS A 100 7.47 5.11 -11.85
N LEU A 101 6.67 5.77 -10.98
CA LEU A 101 5.79 6.86 -11.41
C LEU A 101 6.57 8.02 -12.05
N LYS A 102 7.78 8.33 -11.59
CA LYS A 102 8.63 9.36 -12.23
C LYS A 102 9.16 8.87 -13.58
N THR A 103 9.57 7.61 -13.69
CA THR A 103 10.02 7.02 -14.96
C THR A 103 8.92 7.08 -16.02
N LEU A 104 7.69 6.67 -15.68
CA LEU A 104 6.55 6.79 -16.58
C LEU A 104 6.25 8.24 -17.00
N ALA A 105 6.58 9.22 -16.16
CA ALA A 105 6.47 10.64 -16.53
C ALA A 105 7.49 11.03 -17.59
N LYS A 106 8.74 10.56 -17.45
CA LYS A 106 9.85 10.83 -18.37
C LYS A 106 9.60 10.17 -19.73
N ASP A 107 9.02 8.98 -19.73
CA ASP A 107 8.71 8.20 -20.92
C ASP A 107 7.37 8.62 -21.57
N GLU A 108 6.75 9.71 -21.10
CA GLU A 108 5.45 10.22 -21.56
C GLU A 108 4.30 9.19 -21.48
N ALA A 109 4.44 8.15 -20.66
CA ALA A 109 3.44 7.13 -20.39
C ALA A 109 2.36 7.64 -19.41
N LEU A 110 1.82 8.85 -19.66
CA LEU A 110 0.98 9.62 -18.75
C LEU A 110 -0.29 8.88 -18.31
N LYS A 111 -0.92 8.15 -19.22
CA LYS A 111 -2.12 7.36 -18.89
C LYS A 111 -1.82 6.27 -17.87
N ARG A 112 -0.71 5.54 -18.03
CA ARG A 112 -0.27 4.51 -17.07
C ARG A 112 0.11 5.13 -15.73
N GLN A 113 0.85 6.24 -15.78
CA GLN A 113 1.21 7.01 -14.59
C GLN A 113 -0.02 7.43 -13.78
N SER A 114 -1.05 8.00 -14.42
CA SER A 114 -2.27 8.41 -13.75
C SER A 114 -3.05 7.24 -13.15
N LEU A 115 -3.14 6.11 -13.85
CA LEU A 115 -3.83 4.90 -13.36
C LEU A 115 -3.12 4.29 -12.14
N LEU A 116 -1.78 4.15 -12.21
CA LEU A 116 -0.99 3.65 -11.09
C LEU A 116 -0.98 4.63 -9.91
N GLY A 117 -0.90 5.93 -10.18
CA GLY A 117 -0.99 6.97 -9.17
C GLY A 117 -2.31 6.90 -8.40
N LEU A 118 -3.43 6.70 -9.09
CA LEU A 118 -4.73 6.50 -8.47
C LEU A 118 -4.83 5.18 -7.68
N SER A 119 -4.27 4.09 -8.21
CA SER A 119 -4.21 2.81 -7.50
C SER A 119 -3.40 2.91 -6.21
N PHE A 120 -2.27 3.62 -6.25
CA PHE A 120 -1.44 3.84 -5.07
C PHE A 120 -2.13 4.75 -4.06
N PHE A 121 -2.79 5.82 -4.51
CA PHE A 121 -3.65 6.65 -3.67
C PHE A 121 -4.71 5.81 -2.94
N ASN A 122 -5.42 4.94 -3.66
CA ASN A 122 -6.44 4.08 -3.05
C ASN A 122 -5.86 3.12 -2.01
N SER A 123 -4.63 2.64 -2.22
CA SER A 123 -3.92 1.80 -1.25
C SER A 123 -3.59 2.58 0.02
N ILE A 124 -3.07 3.81 -0.09
CA ILE A 124 -2.82 4.67 1.07
C ILE A 124 -4.13 5.01 1.79
N LEU A 125 -5.20 5.30 1.04
CA LEU A 125 -6.51 5.59 1.63
C LEU A 125 -7.11 4.40 2.40
N ALA A 126 -6.86 3.17 1.94
CA ALA A 126 -7.37 1.96 2.58
C ALA A 126 -6.56 1.53 3.81
N HIS A 127 -5.25 1.78 3.79
CA HIS A 127 -4.30 1.11 4.69
C HIS A 127 -3.36 2.05 5.46
N GLY A 128 -3.18 3.28 4.99
CA GLY A 128 -2.22 4.24 5.54
C GLY A 128 -2.83 5.10 6.66
N ASP A 129 -1.97 5.53 7.58
CA ASP A 129 -2.33 6.53 8.58
C ASP A 129 -2.26 7.94 7.96
N LEU A 130 -3.42 8.46 7.55
CA LEU A 130 -3.57 9.78 6.95
C LEU A 130 -3.51 10.94 7.96
N ARG A 131 -3.34 10.65 9.25
CA ARG A 131 -2.99 11.65 10.28
C ARG A 131 -1.51 12.03 10.16
N ASN A 132 -0.69 11.17 9.56
CA ASN A 132 0.69 11.50 9.21
C ASN A 132 0.72 12.54 8.08
N ASN A 133 1.28 13.72 8.37
CA ASN A 133 1.34 14.83 7.42
C ASN A 133 2.02 14.48 6.09
N LYS A 134 3.05 13.61 6.10
CA LYS A 134 3.76 13.21 4.87
C LYS A 134 2.88 12.34 3.99
N LEU A 135 2.20 11.33 4.56
CA LEU A 135 1.28 10.46 3.83
C LEU A 135 0.04 11.22 3.35
N ASN A 136 -0.47 12.13 4.18
CA ASN A 136 -1.57 13.01 3.80
C ASN A 136 -1.20 13.86 2.57
N GLN A 137 -0.04 14.52 2.61
CA GLN A 137 0.45 15.32 1.48
C GLN A 137 0.72 14.47 0.24
N LEU A 138 1.31 13.28 0.40
CA LEU A 138 1.51 12.35 -0.71
C LEU A 138 0.17 11.96 -1.36
N SER A 139 -0.86 11.69 -0.55
CA SER A 139 -2.19 11.33 -1.04
C SER A 139 -2.80 12.45 -1.88
N VAL A 140 -2.68 13.70 -1.43
CA VAL A 140 -3.12 14.88 -2.20
C VAL A 140 -2.35 14.99 -3.53
N ASN A 141 -1.03 14.79 -3.51
CA ASN A 141 -0.20 14.84 -4.72
C ASN A 141 -0.59 13.73 -5.73
N LEU A 142 -0.84 12.50 -5.25
CA LEU A 142 -1.26 11.37 -6.09
C LEU A 142 -2.66 11.60 -6.69
N TRP A 143 -3.57 12.20 -5.92
CA TRP A 143 -4.89 12.57 -6.42
C TRP A 143 -4.82 13.59 -7.57
N HIS A 144 -3.98 14.62 -7.42
CA HIS A 144 -3.75 15.58 -8.50
C HIS A 144 -3.04 14.94 -9.71
N LEU A 145 -2.07 14.05 -9.47
CA LEU A 145 -1.39 13.29 -10.52
C LEU A 145 -2.36 12.44 -11.33
N ALA A 146 -3.30 11.76 -10.66
CA ALA A 146 -4.30 10.93 -11.32
C ALA A 146 -5.19 11.75 -12.28
N GLN A 147 -5.57 12.96 -11.89
CA GLN A 147 -6.42 13.84 -12.70
C GLN A 147 -5.66 14.54 -13.82
N ARG A 148 -4.34 14.65 -13.68
CA ARG A 148 -3.48 15.28 -14.66
C ARG A 148 -3.69 14.64 -16.04
N HIS A 149 -3.68 15.47 -17.07
CA HIS A 149 -3.86 15.03 -18.46
C HIS A 149 -5.21 14.33 -18.75
N GLY A 150 -6.21 14.44 -17.86
CA GLY A 150 -7.55 13.89 -18.08
C GLY A 150 -7.61 12.36 -18.15
N CYS A 151 -6.57 11.66 -17.68
CA CYS A 151 -6.41 10.22 -17.84
C CYS A 151 -7.22 9.39 -16.83
N ALA A 152 -7.57 9.95 -15.66
CA ALA A 152 -8.39 9.26 -14.68
C ALA A 152 -9.88 9.23 -15.06
N ASP A 153 -10.52 8.10 -14.77
CA ASP A 153 -11.96 7.92 -14.93
C ASP A 153 -12.72 8.77 -13.90
N THR A 154 -13.48 9.76 -14.39
CA THR A 154 -14.24 10.70 -13.56
C THR A 154 -15.22 9.97 -12.63
N ARG A 155 -15.84 8.88 -13.09
CA ARG A 155 -16.78 8.10 -12.27
C ARG A 155 -16.08 7.47 -11.06
N THR A 156 -14.90 6.89 -11.27
CA THR A 156 -14.09 6.31 -10.20
C THR A 156 -13.69 7.39 -9.20
N MET A 157 -13.22 8.54 -9.67
CA MET A 157 -12.81 9.63 -8.79
C MET A 157 -13.98 10.19 -7.95
N VAL A 158 -15.16 10.41 -8.55
CA VAL A 158 -16.36 10.82 -7.82
C VAL A 158 -16.70 9.81 -6.73
N LYS A 159 -16.71 8.51 -7.05
CA LYS A 159 -17.01 7.45 -6.08
C LYS A 159 -15.99 7.40 -4.94
N THR A 160 -14.71 7.57 -5.24
CA THR A 160 -13.66 7.61 -4.23
C THR A 160 -13.84 8.82 -3.31
N LEU A 161 -14.13 10.02 -3.85
CA LEU A 161 -14.38 11.20 -3.04
C LEU A 161 -15.64 11.04 -2.15
N ASP A 162 -16.71 10.47 -2.68
CA ASP A 162 -17.93 10.17 -1.92
C ASP A 162 -17.69 9.12 -0.84
N TYR A 163 -16.81 8.15 -1.09
CA TYR A 163 -16.36 7.22 -0.06
C TYR A 163 -15.61 7.93 1.07
N ILE A 164 -14.67 8.83 0.76
CA ILE A 164 -13.93 9.62 1.76
C ILE A 164 -14.89 10.46 2.60
N LYS A 165 -15.83 11.18 1.97
CA LYS A 165 -16.85 11.98 2.66
C LYS A 165 -17.78 11.16 3.54
N ARG A 166 -18.09 9.91 3.16
CA ARG A 166 -18.87 9.01 4.01
C ARG A 166 -18.06 8.52 5.20
N ARG A 167 -16.81 8.13 4.98
CA ARG A 167 -15.92 7.64 6.02
C ARG A 167 -15.53 8.73 7.02
N SER A 168 -15.42 9.98 6.58
CA SER A 168 -15.11 11.12 7.45
C SER A 168 -16.20 11.45 8.49
N LYS A 169 -17.40 10.87 8.35
CA LYS A 169 -18.48 10.99 9.34
C LYS A 169 -18.29 10.07 10.55
N GLN A 170 -17.34 9.13 10.50
CA GLN A 170 -17.03 8.27 11.64
C GLN A 170 -16.24 9.07 12.71
N PRO A 171 -16.49 8.86 14.02
CA PRO A 171 -15.90 9.66 15.10
C PRO A 171 -14.37 9.74 15.10
N ASP A 172 -13.68 8.70 14.62
CA ASP A 172 -12.23 8.53 14.59
C ASP A 172 -11.57 8.95 13.26
N MET A 173 -12.38 9.43 12.31
CA MET A 173 -11.98 9.70 10.92
C MET A 173 -12.10 11.19 10.53
N SER A 174 -12.13 12.10 11.52
CA SER A 174 -12.29 13.55 11.29
C SER A 174 -11.25 14.14 10.33
N HIS A 175 -10.00 13.67 10.39
CA HIS A 175 -8.90 14.04 9.50
C HIS A 175 -9.21 13.83 7.99
N LEU A 176 -10.14 12.92 7.65
CA LEU A 176 -10.59 12.73 6.28
C LEU A 176 -11.47 13.88 5.76
N THR A 177 -12.09 14.65 6.67
CA THR A 177 -12.88 15.84 6.29
C THR A 177 -11.98 16.91 5.68
N GLU A 178 -10.86 17.19 6.35
CA GLU A 178 -9.85 18.13 5.86
C GLU A 178 -9.20 17.62 4.57
N LEU A 179 -8.91 16.31 4.50
CA LEU A 179 -8.40 15.70 3.28
C LEU A 179 -9.39 15.90 2.12
N ALA A 180 -10.68 15.60 2.30
CA ALA A 180 -11.68 15.71 1.23
C ALA A 180 -11.77 17.12 0.62
N LEU A 181 -11.57 18.18 1.42
CA LEU A 181 -11.52 19.57 0.93
C LEU A 181 -10.34 19.84 0.00
N ARG A 182 -9.25 19.09 0.19
CA ARG A 182 -8.01 19.19 -0.62
C ARG A 182 -8.02 18.28 -1.84
N LEU A 183 -9.10 17.53 -2.07
CA LEU A 183 -9.25 16.60 -3.20
C LEU A 183 -10.32 17.08 -4.19
N PRO A 184 -10.18 18.27 -4.80
CA PRO A 184 -11.14 18.75 -5.78
C PRO A 184 -11.16 17.83 -7.01
N LEU A 185 -12.32 17.74 -7.65
CA LEU A 185 -12.46 17.15 -8.97
C LEU A 185 -12.14 18.23 -10.01
N GLN A 186 -11.24 17.93 -10.95
CA GLN A 186 -10.97 18.82 -12.08
C GLN A 186 -12.14 18.77 -13.06
N THR A 187 -12.72 19.92 -13.35
CA THR A 187 -13.68 20.10 -14.45
C THR A 187 -12.95 19.89 -15.77
N ARG A 188 -13.48 19.03 -16.64
CA ARG A 188 -12.98 18.89 -18.02
C ARG A 188 -13.30 20.20 -18.78
N THR A 189 -12.31 21.04 -19.00
CA THR A 189 -12.28 22.05 -20.08
C THR A 189 -11.76 21.40 -21.35
#